data_AF-A0A972A8B0-F1
#
_entry.id   AF-A0A972A8B0-F1
#
_cell.length_a   1.000
_cell.length_b   1.000
_cell.length_c   1.000
_cell.angle_alpha   90.00
_cell.angle_beta   90.00
_cell.angle_gamma   90.00
#
_symmetry.space_group_name_H-M   'P 1'
#
loop_
_entity.id
_entity.type
_entity.pdbx_description
1 polymer ?
#
loop_
_entity_poly.entity_id
_entity_poly.type
_entity_poly.pdbx_seq_one_letter_code
_entity_poly.pdbx_strand_id
1 'polypeptide(L)' 'GMCGGCRVTVGGEIRYACVDGPDFDGHLVDFDEAMRRQQMYKEEEDHICKIMGMEDA' A
#
# COMPACT_ATOMS: atom_id res chain seq x y z
N GLY A 1 -1.86 6.72 13.03
CA GLY A 1 -3.21 6.16 12.85
C GLY A 1 -4.32 7.19 12.91
N MET A 2 -4.17 8.33 12.23
CA MET A 2 -5.21 9.39 12.19
C MET A 2 -5.99 9.41 10.88
N CYS A 3 -5.49 8.76 9.82
CA CYS A 3 -6.08 8.83 8.47
C CYS A 3 -6.60 7.49 7.92
N GLY A 4 -6.13 6.34 8.43
CA GLY A 4 -6.50 5.03 7.90
C GLY A 4 -5.98 4.71 6.49
N GLY A 5 -5.09 5.52 5.92
CA GLY A 5 -4.50 5.27 4.59
C GLY A 5 -3.77 3.93 4.52
N CYS A 6 -3.03 3.60 5.59
CA CYS A 6 -2.30 2.35 5.78
C CYS A 6 -3.14 1.20 6.37
N ARG A 7 -4.48 1.25 6.27
CA ARG A 7 -5.30 0.16 6.82
C ARG A 7 -5.02 -1.17 6.10
N VAL A 8 -5.07 -2.24 6.86
CA VAL A 8 -4.96 -3.64 6.40
C VAL A 8 -5.95 -4.49 7.18
N THR A 9 -6.52 -5.52 6.54
CA THR A 9 -7.31 -6.53 7.23
C THR A 9 -6.40 -7.66 7.70
N VAL A 10 -6.39 -7.92 9.00
CA VAL A 10 -5.60 -8.98 9.63
C VAL A 10 -6.51 -9.78 10.55
N GLY A 11 -6.69 -11.07 10.26
CA GLY A 11 -7.56 -11.96 11.05
C GLY A 11 -9.04 -11.53 11.04
N GLY A 12 -9.49 -10.84 9.99
CA GLY A 12 -10.85 -10.31 9.87
C GLY A 12 -11.08 -8.95 10.55
N GLU A 13 -10.05 -8.36 11.15
CA GLU A 13 -10.13 -7.03 11.78
C GLU A 13 -9.35 -5.98 10.99
N ILE A 14 -9.88 -4.75 10.96
CA ILE A 14 -9.16 -3.61 10.40
C ILE A 14 -8.08 -3.16 11.39
N ARG A 15 -6.83 -3.14 10.93
CA ARG A 15 -5.64 -2.65 11.66
C ARG A 15 -4.96 -1.54 10.86
N TYR A 16 -4.19 -0.68 11.52
CA TYR A 16 -3.44 0.40 10.90
C TYR A 16 -1.95 0.11 10.95
N ALA A 17 -1.35 -0.25 9.80
CA ALA A 17 0.06 -0.67 9.76
C ALA A 17 1.05 0.35 10.38
N CYS A 18 0.77 1.66 10.31
CA CYS A 18 1.63 2.70 10.91
C CYS A 18 1.54 2.81 12.45
N VAL A 19 0.63 2.09 13.11
CA VAL A 19 0.46 2.11 14.58
C VAL A 19 0.49 0.69 15.14
N ASP A 20 -0.26 -0.21 14.51
CA ASP A 20 -0.42 -1.59 14.95
C ASP A 20 0.62 -2.56 14.34
N GLY A 21 1.38 -2.10 13.34
CA GLY A 21 2.37 -2.88 12.59
C GLY A 21 3.78 -2.25 12.61
N PRO A 22 4.58 -2.34 11.53
CA PRO A 22 4.24 -2.83 10.17
C PRO A 22 4.21 -4.37 10.06
N ASP A 23 4.75 -5.07 11.06
CA ASP A 23 4.86 -6.52 11.07
C ASP A 23 3.57 -7.17 11.60
N PHE A 24 3.06 -8.15 10.85
CA PHE A 24 1.88 -8.94 11.21
C PHE A 24 2.15 -10.42 10.94
N ASP A 25 1.36 -11.32 11.53
CA ASP A 25 1.35 -12.72 11.08
C ASP A 25 0.82 -12.78 9.65
N GLY A 26 1.71 -13.07 8.71
CA GLY A 26 1.40 -13.10 7.29
C GLY A 26 0.25 -14.05 6.93
N HIS A 27 0.02 -15.12 7.70
CA HIS A 27 -1.09 -16.04 7.42
C HIS A 27 -2.47 -15.45 7.71
N LEU A 28 -2.52 -14.35 8.47
CA LEU A 28 -3.75 -13.67 8.85
C LEU A 28 -4.01 -12.44 7.98
N VAL A 29 -3.05 -12.01 7.15
CA VAL A 29 -3.18 -10.81 6.30
C VAL A 29 -4.03 -11.12 5.06
N ASP A 30 -5.01 -10.27 4.77
CA ASP A 30 -5.68 -10.27 3.45
C ASP A 30 -4.78 -9.58 2.41
N PHE A 31 -3.97 -10.37 1.72
CA PHE A 31 -3.06 -9.87 0.69
C PHE A 31 -3.78 -9.40 -0.58
N ASP A 32 -4.94 -9.96 -0.92
CA ASP A 32 -5.70 -9.54 -2.10
C ASP A 32 -6.25 -8.13 -1.90
N GLU A 33 -6.78 -7.81 -0.70
CA GLU A 33 -7.13 -6.45 -0.33
C GLU A 33 -5.90 -5.53 -0.37
N ALA A 34 -4.82 -5.92 0.31
CA ALA A 34 -3.62 -5.08 0.42
C ALA A 34 -3.03 -4.74 -0.95
N MET A 35 -2.89 -5.71 -1.85
CA MET A 35 -2.38 -5.49 -3.21
C MET A 35 -3.30 -4.61 -4.05
N ARG A 36 -4.63 -4.82 -4.00
CA ARG A 36 -5.59 -3.94 -4.70
C ARG A 36 -5.48 -2.50 -4.23
N ARG A 37 -5.30 -2.26 -2.93
CA ARG A 37 -5.14 -0.92 -2.37
C ARG A 37 -3.87 -0.23 -2.84
N GLN A 38 -2.77 -0.97 -2.98
CA GLN A 38 -1.50 -0.41 -3.47
C GLN A 38 -1.55 0.01 -4.95
N GLN A 39 -2.49 -0.53 -5.74
CA GLN A 39 -2.63 -0.16 -7.15
C GLN A 39 -3.53 1.06 -7.37
N MET A 40 -4.10 1.65 -6.30
CA MET A 40 -5.11 2.69 -6.41
C MET A 40 -4.63 3.95 -7.13
N TYR A 41 -3.35 4.30 -7.01
CA TYR A 41 -2.75 5.48 -7.62
C TYR A 41 -1.86 5.17 -8.82
N LYS A 42 -1.99 3.97 -9.40
CA LYS A 42 -1.08 3.51 -10.45
C LYS A 42 -1.08 4.43 -11.69
N GLU A 43 -2.21 5.05 -12.00
CA GLU A 43 -2.33 5.98 -13.12
C GLU A 43 -1.64 7.32 -12.80
N GLU A 44 -1.82 7.83 -11.59
CA GLU A 44 -1.19 9.06 -11.11
C GLU A 44 0.32 8.91 -10.88
N GLU A 45 0.75 7.69 -10.56
CA GLU A 45 2.16 7.30 -10.44
C GLU A 45 2.83 7.08 -11.79
N ASP A 46 2.08 6.95 -12.90
CA ASP A 46 2.62 6.79 -14.25
C ASP A 46 3.14 8.13 -14.82
N HIS A 47 4.11 8.70 -14.11
CA HIS A 47 4.77 9.94 -14.48
C HIS A 47 5.96 9.67 -15.41
N ILE A 48 6.14 10.54 -16.41
CA ILE A 48 7.22 10.45 -17.39
C ILE A 48 8.61 10.42 -16.73
N CYS A 49 8.79 11.24 -15.69
CA CYS A 49 9.96 11.16 -14.83
C CYS A 49 9.70 10.15 -13.72
N LYS A 50 10.30 8.96 -13.82
CA LYS A 50 10.19 7.90 -12.80
C LYS A 50 11.24 7.96 -11.69
N ILE A 51 11.97 9.07 -11.59
CA ILE A 51 12.79 9.54 -10.45
C ILE A 51 13.76 10.61 -10.98
N MET A 52 14.50 10.28 -12.05
CA MET A 52 15.39 11.13 -12.88
C MET A 52 15.94 10.22 -14.01
N GLY A 53 15.24 10.06 -15.13
CA GLY A 53 15.66 9.08 -16.13
C GLY A 53 14.82 9.02 -17.40
N MET A 54 14.76 10.15 -18.11
CA MET A 54 14.59 10.20 -19.57
C MET A 54 15.55 11.30 -20.04
N GLU A 55 16.78 10.93 -20.41
CA GLU A 55 17.52 11.72 -21.39
C GLU A 55 16.88 11.37 -22.75
N ASP A 56 16.18 12.36 -23.30
CA ASP A 56 15.72 12.50 -24.68
C ASP A 56 15.74 11.23 -25.56
N ALA A 57 14.56 10.66 -25.79
CA ALA A 57 14.28 9.78 -26.93
C ALA A 57 13.51 10.55 -27.99
#